data_AF-A0A522C6W0-F1
#
_entry.id   AF-A0A522C6W0-F1
#
_cell.length_a   1.000
_cell.length_b   1.000
_cell.length_c   1.000
_cell.angle_alpha   90.00
_cell.angle_beta   90.00
_cell.angle_gamma   90.00
#
_symmetry.space_group_name_H-M   'P 1'
#
loop_
_entity.id
_entity.type
_entity.pdbx_description
1 polymer ?
#
loop_
_entity_poly.entity_id
_entity_poly.type
_entity_poly.pdbx_seq_one_letter_code
_entity_poly.pdbx_strand_id
1 'polypeptide(L)'
;MPGQVYTGSELSSGITTELRLDDDPPRLLVGSIGWESGMRGSGLRAGDFIVAVDGQPVTRLSPDEQRTQGPRLPGQYQEAQRWADAGRQEGHVVKFTVRRKAWPQGWQTLEVQGTLRYARSYRSDGNAVLLCENGPDNYERDGFNDAWPGWLDKLGTQMRGIATFARWRPGLTTPHELKTLLEQAPRVELLASKYPGAFADAVKADFDDAVAAMRGARFELTDADLAYRRADEERIAEVACAAHGAWQAVLGRQAGRLIQPAFPAEHPVHGRRDEVVGRSVLLERMGTRQWVSEVNHGYFAAGSDSEGWYFLDMESPGAQRMLMALRRYQRLVSNRIREEYTLLARVLPEARVLVMNGVGRWGLQVELQAALIGDALCVEVEGEDPKPPFAGEAVLLAARSDAPPPDATPARVLEAMIACIKAADVTTWRTLFADWLVRNNLDGSPQVCHLMQNIRDEEFERSRASFGGRLFDARVAWVGDARVLTTGKEYEGASKVEEVEAEIQHIGRFDGEQGPEYRGFMDVTVNRFWTLQRIDGGPWRIATLQSI
;
A
#
# COMPACT_ATOMS: atom_id res chain seq x y z
N MET A 1 11.93 4.22 -50.85
CA MET A 1 13.35 4.62 -50.91
C MET A 1 13.61 5.47 -49.67
N PRO A 2 14.80 5.42 -49.05
CA PRO A 2 15.02 6.12 -47.78
C PRO A 2 14.87 7.63 -47.99
N GLY A 3 14.10 8.26 -47.09
CA GLY A 3 13.83 9.68 -47.13
C GLY A 3 15.06 10.56 -46.87
N GLN A 4 14.93 11.86 -47.09
CA GLN A 4 15.96 12.83 -46.73
C GLN A 4 16.12 12.91 -45.21
N VAL A 5 17.36 12.74 -44.73
CA VAL A 5 17.73 12.89 -43.32
C VAL A 5 18.38 14.26 -43.10
N TYR A 6 17.81 15.04 -42.18
CA TYR A 6 18.34 16.32 -41.75
C TYR A 6 18.94 16.16 -40.35
N THR A 7 20.19 16.57 -40.20
CA THR A 7 20.90 16.53 -38.92
C THR A 7 20.76 17.88 -38.23
N GLY A 8 20.24 17.88 -37.01
CA GLY A 8 20.16 19.05 -36.15
C GLY A 8 21.51 19.43 -35.54
N SER A 9 21.52 20.51 -34.76
CA SER A 9 22.74 21.03 -34.12
C SER A 9 22.95 20.54 -32.67
N GLU A 10 21.93 19.92 -32.06
CA GLU A 10 21.97 19.52 -30.66
C GLU A 10 22.52 18.11 -30.52
N LEU A 11 23.69 18.00 -29.89
CA LEU A 11 24.33 16.73 -29.54
C LEU A 11 23.78 16.23 -28.20
N SER A 12 23.29 15.00 -28.14
CA SER A 12 22.70 14.44 -26.92
C SER A 12 23.06 12.96 -26.74
N SER A 13 23.03 12.50 -25.49
CA SER A 13 23.02 11.06 -25.19
C SER A 13 21.66 10.42 -25.52
N GLY A 14 20.60 11.23 -25.68
CA GLY A 14 19.26 10.78 -26.01
C GLY A 14 18.57 10.04 -24.87
N ILE A 15 18.95 10.28 -23.62
CA ILE A 15 18.25 9.78 -22.43
C ILE A 15 17.45 10.90 -21.78
N THR A 16 16.51 10.57 -20.91
CA THR A 16 15.92 11.52 -19.96
C THR A 16 16.31 11.11 -18.54
N THR A 17 16.55 12.08 -17.66
CA THR A 17 16.89 11.80 -16.26
C THR A 17 16.06 12.63 -15.28
N GLU A 18 15.89 12.11 -14.07
CA GLU A 18 15.45 12.87 -12.90
C GLU A 18 16.65 13.12 -11.98
N LEU A 19 16.84 14.38 -11.57
CA LEU A 19 17.93 14.78 -10.69
C LEU A 19 17.63 14.35 -9.25
N ARG A 20 18.45 13.45 -8.69
CA ARG A 20 18.37 12.96 -7.31
C ARG A 20 19.68 13.29 -6.58
N LEU A 21 19.97 14.59 -6.49
CA LEU A 21 21.26 15.06 -6.00
C LEU A 21 21.35 15.00 -4.46
N ASP A 22 20.22 15.05 -3.75
CA ASP A 22 20.18 14.95 -2.29
C ASP A 22 20.34 13.51 -1.76
N ASP A 23 20.24 12.51 -2.65
CA ASP A 23 20.48 11.12 -2.30
C ASP A 23 21.93 10.87 -1.90
N ASP A 24 22.20 9.69 -1.32
CA ASP A 24 23.54 9.24 -0.98
C ASP A 24 23.84 7.87 -1.63
N PRO A 25 24.74 7.80 -2.63
CA PRO A 25 25.40 8.92 -3.29
C PRO A 25 24.44 9.74 -4.18
N PRO A 26 24.78 11.00 -4.52
CA PRO A 26 24.05 11.80 -5.51
C PRO A 26 23.98 11.08 -6.85
N ARG A 27 22.83 11.16 -7.53
CA ARG A 27 22.57 10.34 -8.73
C ARG A 27 21.58 10.97 -9.70
N LEU A 28 21.60 10.47 -10.94
CA LEU A 28 20.59 10.75 -11.97
C LEU A 28 19.79 9.47 -12.21
N LEU A 29 18.48 9.51 -11.96
CA LEU A 29 17.58 8.39 -12.26
C LEU A 29 17.23 8.41 -13.75
N VAL A 30 17.54 7.35 -14.47
CA VAL A 30 17.20 7.23 -15.90
C VAL A 30 15.70 7.04 -16.05
N GLY A 31 15.05 8.00 -16.71
CA GLY A 31 13.62 7.99 -16.98
C GLY A 31 13.25 7.21 -18.22
N SER A 32 13.91 7.52 -19.34
CA SER A 32 13.73 6.83 -20.62
C SER A 32 14.99 6.93 -21.46
N ILE A 33 15.08 6.07 -22.46
CA ILE A 33 16.10 6.10 -23.51
C ILE A 33 15.35 6.41 -24.81
N GLY A 34 15.80 7.36 -25.62
CA GLY A 34 15.18 7.66 -26.91
C GLY A 34 15.27 6.45 -27.84
N TRP A 35 14.24 6.19 -28.65
CA TRP A 35 14.23 5.02 -29.53
C TRP A 35 15.31 5.05 -30.62
N GLU A 36 15.80 6.24 -30.99
CA GLU A 36 16.92 6.41 -31.93
C GLU A 36 18.25 6.78 -31.25
N SER A 37 18.27 6.79 -29.91
CA SER A 37 19.44 7.16 -29.11
C SER A 37 20.61 6.21 -29.39
N GLY A 38 21.83 6.78 -29.40
CA GLY A 38 23.08 6.01 -29.43
C GLY A 38 23.37 5.23 -28.14
N MET A 39 22.52 5.33 -27.12
CA MET A 39 22.55 4.51 -25.91
C MET A 39 21.75 3.21 -26.06
N ARG A 40 20.98 3.02 -27.13
CA ARG A 40 20.31 1.73 -27.39
C ARG A 40 21.36 0.64 -27.63
N GLY A 41 21.17 -0.51 -27.00
CA GLY A 41 22.14 -1.61 -27.01
C GLY A 41 23.32 -1.48 -26.03
N SER A 42 23.44 -0.36 -25.28
CA SER A 42 24.53 -0.15 -24.30
C SER A 42 24.41 -0.97 -23.02
N GLY A 43 23.24 -1.57 -22.76
CA GLY A 43 22.90 -2.20 -21.48
C GLY A 43 22.33 -1.24 -20.42
N LEU A 44 22.28 0.07 -20.71
CA LEU A 44 21.54 1.05 -19.89
C LEU A 44 20.04 0.72 -19.90
N ARG A 45 19.38 0.87 -18.74
CA ARG A 45 17.94 0.66 -18.58
C ARG A 45 17.30 1.85 -17.89
N ALA A 46 16.03 2.11 -18.21
CA ALA A 46 15.22 2.98 -17.38
C ALA A 46 15.12 2.39 -15.95
N GLY A 47 15.16 3.26 -14.93
CA GLY A 47 15.30 2.85 -13.53
C GLY A 47 16.74 2.77 -13.01
N ASP A 48 17.76 2.80 -13.88
CA ASP A 48 19.16 2.84 -13.45
C ASP A 48 19.51 4.16 -12.77
N PHE A 49 20.45 4.11 -11.83
CA PHE A 49 21.01 5.29 -11.17
C PHE A 49 22.40 5.59 -11.72
N ILE A 50 22.54 6.64 -12.53
CA ILE A 50 23.85 7.14 -12.97
C ILE A 50 24.51 7.84 -11.79
N VAL A 51 25.66 7.31 -11.36
CA VAL A 51 26.47 7.85 -10.24
C VAL A 51 27.79 8.46 -10.70
N ALA A 52 28.21 8.20 -11.95
CA ALA A 52 29.33 8.90 -12.57
C ALA A 52 29.18 8.97 -14.10
N VAL A 53 29.79 9.99 -14.70
CA VAL A 53 29.80 10.26 -16.15
C VAL A 53 31.24 10.48 -16.58
N ASP A 54 31.75 9.67 -17.50
CA ASP A 54 33.15 9.67 -17.95
C ASP A 54 34.15 9.62 -16.77
N GLY A 55 33.82 8.82 -15.76
CA GLY A 55 34.63 8.68 -14.53
C GLY A 55 34.47 9.82 -13.52
N GLN A 56 33.73 10.88 -13.84
CA GLN A 56 33.43 11.98 -12.91
C GLN A 56 32.17 11.67 -12.10
N PRO A 57 32.24 11.59 -10.76
CA PRO A 57 31.08 11.34 -9.92
C PRO A 57 30.01 12.42 -10.08
N VAL A 58 28.74 12.02 -9.95
CA VAL A 58 27.65 12.96 -9.76
C VAL A 58 27.75 13.50 -8.33
N THR A 59 27.72 14.81 -8.17
CA THR A 59 27.88 15.48 -6.86
C THR A 59 26.62 16.25 -6.47
N ARG A 60 26.46 16.50 -5.17
CA ARG A 60 25.51 17.51 -4.68
C ARG A 60 25.88 18.86 -5.28
N LEU A 61 24.86 19.62 -5.66
CA LEU A 61 25.01 20.98 -6.16
C LEU A 61 24.42 21.94 -5.14
N SER A 62 25.08 23.08 -4.93
CA SER A 62 24.47 24.20 -4.21
C SER A 62 23.24 24.73 -4.98
N PRO A 63 22.34 25.51 -4.34
CA PRO A 63 21.17 26.06 -5.02
C PRO A 63 21.49 26.86 -6.30
N ASP A 64 22.62 27.57 -6.34
CA ASP A 64 23.05 28.36 -7.50
C ASP A 64 23.64 27.45 -8.61
N GLU A 65 24.42 26.44 -8.24
CA GLU A 65 24.92 25.43 -9.18
C GLU A 65 23.77 24.59 -9.75
N GLN A 66 22.74 24.31 -8.98
CA GLN A 66 21.58 23.56 -9.46
C GLN A 66 20.84 24.30 -10.58
N ARG A 67 20.81 25.64 -10.54
CA ARG A 67 20.21 26.46 -11.60
C ARG A 67 21.06 26.53 -12.88
N THR A 68 22.37 26.39 -12.76
CA THR A 68 23.32 26.62 -13.87
C THR A 68 23.89 25.33 -14.45
N GLN A 69 24.30 24.39 -13.60
CA GLN A 69 24.85 23.09 -13.99
C GLN A 69 23.79 22.00 -14.07
N GLY A 70 22.75 22.06 -13.22
CA GLY A 70 21.66 21.07 -13.21
C GLY A 70 21.04 20.83 -14.59
N PRO A 71 20.58 21.88 -15.31
CA PRO A 71 20.09 21.79 -16.69
C PRO A 71 21.05 21.16 -17.70
N ARG A 72 22.35 21.17 -17.43
CA ARG A 72 23.41 20.70 -18.33
C ARG A 72 23.81 19.25 -18.07
N LEU A 73 23.29 18.61 -17.03
CA LEU A 73 23.56 17.20 -16.73
C LEU A 73 22.97 16.29 -17.81
N PRO A 74 23.51 15.06 -18.00
CA PRO A 74 22.99 14.13 -19.01
C PRO A 74 21.48 13.88 -18.89
N GLY A 75 20.78 13.97 -20.01
CA GLY A 75 19.33 13.81 -20.10
C GLY A 75 18.49 14.98 -19.59
N GLN A 76 19.10 16.16 -19.40
CA GLN A 76 18.43 17.43 -19.12
C GLN A 76 18.40 18.33 -20.35
N TYR A 77 17.54 19.34 -20.35
CA TYR A 77 17.22 20.14 -21.54
C TYR A 77 18.37 21.01 -22.10
N GLN A 78 19.45 21.24 -21.34
CA GLN A 78 20.67 21.94 -21.80
C GLN A 78 21.89 21.00 -21.90
N GLU A 79 21.68 19.68 -21.95
CA GLU A 79 22.76 18.69 -22.08
C GLU A 79 23.70 19.00 -23.26
N ALA A 80 23.19 19.46 -24.40
CA ALA A 80 24.00 19.76 -25.59
C ALA A 80 25.12 20.78 -25.31
N GLN A 81 24.89 21.75 -24.41
CA GLN A 81 25.90 22.73 -24.01
C GLN A 81 27.04 22.09 -23.21
N ARG A 82 26.77 21.04 -22.42
CA ARG A 82 27.83 20.29 -21.71
C ARG A 82 28.75 19.62 -22.71
N TRP A 83 28.18 18.99 -23.74
CA TRP A 83 28.95 18.26 -24.73
C TRP A 83 29.74 19.18 -25.66
N ALA A 84 29.16 20.33 -26.04
CA ALA A 84 29.85 21.35 -26.81
C ALA A 84 31.08 21.90 -26.06
N ASP A 85 30.93 22.27 -24.78
CA ASP A 85 32.05 22.78 -23.96
C ASP A 85 33.15 21.73 -23.76
N ALA A 86 32.78 20.45 -23.73
CA ALA A 86 33.72 19.33 -23.67
C ALA A 86 34.33 18.96 -25.04
N GLY A 87 34.03 19.72 -26.11
CA GLY A 87 34.52 19.47 -27.47
C GLY A 87 34.07 18.13 -28.05
N ARG A 88 32.94 17.58 -27.57
CA ARG A 88 32.43 16.28 -28.03
C ARG A 88 31.73 16.41 -29.39
N GLN A 89 31.78 15.33 -30.17
CA GLN A 89 31.18 15.23 -31.49
C GLN A 89 30.29 13.98 -31.58
N GLU A 90 29.49 13.88 -32.63
CA GLU A 90 28.72 12.67 -32.91
C GLU A 90 29.63 11.43 -33.02
N GLY A 91 29.16 10.32 -32.49
CA GLY A 91 29.90 9.06 -32.43
C GLY A 91 30.88 8.97 -31.25
N HIS A 92 31.17 10.07 -30.55
CA HIS A 92 31.96 10.00 -29.32
C HIS A 92 31.25 9.12 -28.28
N VAL A 93 32.04 8.26 -27.65
CA VAL A 93 31.59 7.38 -26.57
C VAL A 93 31.43 8.20 -25.29
N VAL A 94 30.29 8.00 -24.63
CA VAL A 94 30.02 8.44 -23.26
C VAL A 94 29.90 7.21 -22.38
N LYS A 95 30.60 7.25 -21.25
CA LYS A 95 30.63 6.17 -20.27
C LYS A 95 29.82 6.58 -19.04
N PHE A 96 28.85 5.75 -18.67
CA PHE A 96 28.13 5.92 -17.41
C PHE A 96 28.51 4.81 -16.44
N THR A 97 28.80 5.20 -15.20
CA THR A 97 28.81 4.26 -14.07
C THR A 97 27.42 4.28 -13.46
N VAL A 98 26.74 3.14 -13.49
CA VAL A 98 25.36 3.00 -13.03
C VAL A 98 25.27 2.06 -11.84
N ARG A 99 24.43 2.41 -10.85
CA ARG A 99 23.98 1.50 -9.81
C ARG A 99 22.62 0.93 -10.19
N ARG A 100 22.51 -0.39 -10.12
CA ARG A 100 21.27 -1.15 -10.35
C ARG A 100 21.06 -2.09 -9.17
N LYS A 101 19.82 -2.39 -8.82
CA LYS A 101 19.52 -3.40 -7.79
C LYS A 101 20.11 -4.74 -8.20
N ALA A 102 20.82 -5.39 -7.27
CA ALA A 102 21.20 -6.78 -7.38
C ALA A 102 20.15 -7.58 -6.63
N TRP A 103 19.37 -8.41 -7.32
CA TRP A 103 18.33 -9.22 -6.69
C TRP A 103 18.96 -10.51 -6.14
N PRO A 104 18.63 -10.93 -4.89
CA PRO A 104 17.71 -10.30 -3.94
C PRO A 104 18.39 -9.32 -2.95
N GLN A 105 19.69 -9.08 -3.03
CA GLN A 105 20.39 -8.24 -2.05
C GLN A 105 21.39 -7.27 -2.66
N GLY A 106 21.36 -6.04 -2.16
CA GLY A 106 22.36 -5.01 -2.40
C GLY A 106 22.24 -4.34 -3.75
N TRP A 107 23.29 -3.62 -4.10
CA TRP A 107 23.41 -2.94 -5.39
C TRP A 107 24.61 -3.49 -6.16
N GLN A 108 24.46 -3.57 -7.47
CA GLN A 108 25.57 -3.79 -8.39
C GLN A 108 25.94 -2.48 -9.09
N THR A 109 27.23 -2.27 -9.27
CA THR A 109 27.75 -1.18 -10.09
C THR A 109 28.17 -1.73 -11.44
N LEU A 110 27.67 -1.12 -12.50
CA LEU A 110 27.94 -1.50 -13.89
C LEU A 110 28.52 -0.30 -14.63
N GLU A 111 29.38 -0.57 -15.60
CA GLU A 111 29.81 0.43 -16.58
C GLU A 111 29.06 0.19 -17.89
N VAL A 112 28.38 1.20 -18.39
CA VAL A 112 27.65 1.16 -19.66
C VAL A 112 28.19 2.24 -20.59
N GLN A 113 28.25 1.91 -21.88
CA GLN A 113 28.84 2.79 -22.89
C GLN A 113 27.89 2.91 -24.07
N GLY A 114 27.64 4.14 -24.49
CA GLY A 114 26.90 4.44 -25.72
C GLY A 114 27.50 5.65 -26.42
N THR A 115 26.84 6.08 -27.49
CA THR A 115 27.36 7.14 -28.36
C THR A 115 26.47 8.38 -28.34
N LEU A 116 27.12 9.55 -28.38
CA LEU A 116 26.42 10.80 -28.61
C LEU A 116 25.95 10.89 -30.06
N ARG A 117 24.74 11.39 -30.25
CA ARG A 117 24.14 11.59 -31.57
C ARG A 117 23.51 12.95 -31.67
N TYR A 118 23.54 13.51 -32.88
CA TYR A 118 22.73 14.69 -33.16
C TYR A 118 21.25 14.31 -33.29
N ALA A 119 20.38 15.23 -32.90
CA ALA A 119 18.95 15.13 -33.23
C ALA A 119 18.78 15.00 -34.74
N ARG A 120 17.91 14.10 -35.19
CA ARG A 120 17.61 13.89 -36.60
C ARG A 120 16.15 14.27 -36.87
N SER A 121 15.89 14.76 -38.08
CA SER A 121 14.54 14.88 -38.61
C SER A 121 14.51 14.30 -40.01
N TYR A 122 13.38 13.69 -40.35
CA TYR A 122 13.26 12.84 -41.53
C TYR A 122 12.15 13.37 -42.43
N ARG A 123 12.37 13.32 -43.75
CA ARG A 123 11.34 13.63 -44.73
C ARG A 123 11.27 12.58 -45.82
N SER A 124 10.08 12.21 -46.25
CA SER A 124 9.89 11.35 -47.41
C SER A 124 10.30 12.05 -48.71
N ASP A 125 10.39 11.29 -49.80
CA ASP A 125 10.61 11.85 -51.16
C ASP A 125 9.48 12.83 -51.56
N GLY A 126 8.28 12.65 -51.01
CA GLY A 126 7.14 13.55 -51.15
C GLY A 126 7.18 14.76 -50.20
N ASN A 127 8.30 14.99 -49.50
CA ASN A 127 8.52 16.06 -48.53
C ASN A 127 7.62 16.00 -47.28
N ALA A 128 7.01 14.86 -46.99
CA ALA A 128 6.24 14.64 -45.76
C ALA A 128 7.17 14.39 -44.58
N VAL A 129 6.82 14.86 -43.37
CA VAL A 129 7.65 14.71 -42.17
C VAL A 129 7.46 13.31 -41.59
N LEU A 130 8.55 12.57 -41.45
CA LEU A 130 8.56 11.21 -40.90
C LEU A 130 9.09 11.20 -39.47
N LEU A 131 8.64 10.23 -38.68
CA LEU A 131 9.08 10.03 -37.30
C LEU A 131 10.47 9.41 -37.18
N CYS A 132 10.88 8.58 -38.13
CA CYS A 132 12.23 8.01 -38.23
C CYS A 132 12.58 7.75 -39.70
N GLU A 133 13.80 7.28 -40.00
CA GLU A 133 14.36 7.16 -41.36
C GLU A 133 13.46 6.38 -42.35
N ASN A 134 12.63 5.45 -41.85
CA ASN A 134 11.62 4.73 -42.62
C ASN A 134 10.28 4.63 -41.85
N GLY A 135 10.00 5.63 -41.01
CA GLY A 135 8.87 5.63 -40.10
C GLY A 135 7.57 6.16 -40.70
N PRO A 136 6.48 6.13 -39.92
CA PRO A 136 5.22 6.74 -40.30
C PRO A 136 5.37 8.24 -40.56
N ASP A 137 4.57 8.73 -41.52
CA ASP A 137 4.33 10.17 -41.68
C ASP A 137 3.52 10.68 -40.48
N ASN A 138 3.94 11.83 -39.94
CA ASN A 138 3.31 12.51 -38.82
C ASN A 138 1.77 12.63 -38.95
N TYR A 139 1.26 12.81 -40.16
CA TYR A 139 -0.17 13.02 -40.43
C TYR A 139 -0.86 11.82 -41.07
N GLU A 140 -0.16 10.68 -41.19
CA GLU A 140 -0.75 9.48 -41.76
C GLU A 140 -1.89 8.96 -40.88
N ARG A 141 -3.02 8.61 -41.52
CA ARG A 141 -4.13 7.94 -40.85
C ARG A 141 -3.93 6.43 -40.94
N ASP A 142 -3.77 5.79 -39.79
CA ASP A 142 -3.55 4.35 -39.63
C ASP A 142 -4.78 3.60 -39.07
N GLY A 143 -5.91 4.30 -38.95
CA GLY A 143 -7.16 3.74 -38.41
C GLY A 143 -7.36 3.95 -36.90
N PHE A 144 -6.39 4.56 -36.20
CA PHE A 144 -6.50 4.94 -34.79
C PHE A 144 -6.81 6.44 -34.62
N ASN A 145 -7.30 6.82 -33.44
CA ASN A 145 -7.79 8.19 -33.19
C ASN A 145 -6.69 9.25 -33.09
N ASP A 146 -5.52 8.90 -32.56
CA ASP A 146 -4.40 9.82 -32.36
C ASP A 146 -3.44 9.77 -33.54
N ALA A 147 -2.84 10.91 -33.92
CA ALA A 147 -1.70 10.93 -34.83
C ALA A 147 -0.48 10.23 -34.19
N TRP A 148 0.40 9.65 -35.01
CA TRP A 148 1.57 8.89 -34.53
C TRP A 148 2.43 9.63 -33.49
N PRO A 149 2.82 10.92 -33.69
CA PRO A 149 3.66 11.62 -32.71
C PRO A 149 2.98 11.75 -31.35
N GLY A 150 1.69 12.09 -31.34
CA GLY A 150 0.92 12.24 -30.11
C GLY A 150 0.69 10.92 -29.39
N TRP A 151 0.49 9.83 -30.14
CA TRP A 151 0.38 8.49 -29.56
C TRP A 151 1.70 8.01 -28.95
N LEU A 152 2.81 8.17 -29.68
CA LEU A 152 4.14 7.79 -29.21
C LEU A 152 4.55 8.54 -27.93
N ASP A 153 4.27 9.83 -27.83
CA ASP A 153 4.55 10.62 -26.63
C ASP A 153 3.74 10.11 -25.40
N LYS A 154 2.46 9.81 -25.61
CA LYS A 154 1.60 9.20 -24.57
C LYS A 154 2.12 7.83 -24.14
N LEU A 155 2.43 6.97 -25.10
CA LEU A 155 2.97 5.62 -24.84
C LEU A 155 4.31 5.70 -24.10
N GLY A 156 5.24 6.51 -24.59
CA GLY A 156 6.54 6.72 -23.95
C GLY A 156 6.41 7.28 -22.54
N THR A 157 5.46 8.19 -22.30
CA THR A 157 5.16 8.71 -20.96
C THR A 157 4.64 7.63 -20.03
N GLN A 158 3.73 6.77 -20.50
CA GLN A 158 3.22 5.64 -19.72
C GLN A 158 4.35 4.65 -19.37
N MET A 159 5.16 4.23 -20.34
CA MET A 159 6.26 3.28 -20.12
C MET A 159 7.36 3.85 -19.22
N ARG A 160 7.73 5.12 -19.38
CA ARG A 160 8.62 5.84 -18.46
C ARG A 160 8.03 5.87 -17.04
N GLY A 161 6.73 6.13 -16.95
CA GLY A 161 5.96 5.99 -15.73
C GLY A 161 6.28 4.65 -15.09
N ILE A 162 6.03 3.55 -15.81
CA ILE A 162 6.26 2.15 -15.43
C ILE A 162 7.69 1.84 -14.99
N ALA A 163 8.68 2.26 -15.77
CA ALA A 163 10.08 1.91 -15.49
C ALA A 163 10.67 2.65 -14.28
N THR A 164 10.18 3.85 -13.97
CA THR A 164 10.71 4.70 -12.88
C THR A 164 10.05 4.46 -11.52
N PHE A 165 9.24 3.40 -11.40
CA PHE A 165 8.39 3.05 -10.25
C PHE A 165 9.03 2.91 -8.88
N ALA A 166 10.35 2.93 -8.81
CA ALA A 166 11.10 2.29 -7.73
C ALA A 166 10.94 2.90 -6.34
N ARG A 167 10.10 3.93 -6.12
CA ARG A 167 9.77 4.45 -4.77
C ARG A 167 8.62 5.49 -4.68
N TRP A 168 8.23 6.17 -5.78
CA TRP A 168 7.76 7.57 -5.65
C TRP A 168 6.37 7.95 -6.19
N ARG A 169 5.61 7.04 -6.81
CA ARG A 169 4.24 7.36 -7.29
C ARG A 169 3.17 6.59 -6.50
N PRO A 170 2.60 7.19 -5.43
CA PRO A 170 1.38 6.67 -4.83
C PRO A 170 0.25 6.84 -5.83
N GLY A 171 -0.22 5.74 -6.43
CA GLY A 171 -1.30 5.82 -7.42
C GLY A 171 -1.37 4.66 -8.39
N LEU A 172 -0.34 3.82 -8.47
CA LEU A 172 -0.30 2.82 -9.52
C LEU A 172 -0.79 1.44 -9.10
N THR A 173 -1.67 0.89 -9.93
CA THR A 173 -2.30 -0.42 -9.76
C THR A 173 -1.98 -1.30 -10.97
N THR A 174 -1.17 -2.36 -10.78
CA THR A 174 -0.63 -3.14 -11.91
C THR A 174 -1.70 -3.74 -12.82
N PRO A 175 -2.87 -4.23 -12.34
CA PRO A 175 -3.92 -4.71 -13.24
C PRO A 175 -4.52 -3.62 -14.15
N HIS A 176 -4.65 -2.40 -13.63
CA HIS A 176 -5.18 -1.27 -14.41
C HIS A 176 -4.19 -0.87 -15.51
N GLU A 177 -2.92 -0.69 -15.15
CA GLU A 177 -1.88 -0.32 -16.10
C GLU A 177 -1.64 -1.39 -17.16
N LEU A 178 -1.64 -2.66 -16.77
CA LEU A 178 -1.51 -3.76 -17.72
C LEU A 178 -2.64 -3.74 -18.74
N LYS A 179 -3.89 -3.51 -18.29
CA LYS A 179 -5.03 -3.39 -19.19
C LYS A 179 -4.84 -2.24 -20.18
N THR A 180 -4.49 -1.04 -19.69
CA THR A 180 -4.29 0.15 -20.54
C THR A 180 -3.12 -0.01 -21.50
N LEU A 181 -2.03 -0.68 -21.09
CA LEU A 181 -0.93 -1.03 -22.00
C LEU A 181 -1.38 -2.00 -23.09
N LEU A 182 -2.11 -3.06 -22.74
CA LEU A 182 -2.55 -4.06 -23.72
C LEU A 182 -3.52 -3.48 -24.77
N GLU A 183 -4.24 -2.40 -24.46
CA GLU A 183 -5.03 -1.64 -25.44
C GLU A 183 -4.14 -1.00 -26.53
N GLN A 184 -2.85 -0.76 -26.25
CA GLN A 184 -1.88 -0.23 -27.21
C GLN A 184 -1.23 -1.31 -28.09
N ALA A 185 -1.32 -2.59 -27.69
CA ALA A 185 -0.64 -3.69 -28.37
C ALA A 185 -0.94 -3.76 -29.88
N PRO A 186 -2.19 -3.61 -30.36
CA PRO A 186 -2.47 -3.66 -31.79
C PRO A 186 -1.73 -2.59 -32.61
N ARG A 187 -1.54 -1.40 -32.04
CA ARG A 187 -0.87 -0.29 -32.73
C ARG A 187 0.66 -0.42 -32.69
N VAL A 188 1.21 -1.01 -31.61
CA VAL A 188 2.62 -1.40 -31.54
C VAL A 188 2.94 -2.48 -32.58
N GLU A 189 2.09 -3.50 -32.72
CA GLU A 189 2.25 -4.54 -33.75
C GLU A 189 2.08 -4.00 -35.18
N LEU A 190 1.18 -3.03 -35.38
CA LEU A 190 1.06 -2.32 -36.66
C LEU A 190 2.34 -1.53 -36.99
N LEU A 191 2.91 -0.81 -36.01
CA LEU A 191 4.16 -0.09 -36.20
C LEU A 191 5.29 -1.04 -36.61
N ALA A 192 5.46 -2.14 -35.89
CA ALA A 192 6.50 -3.14 -36.14
C ALA A 192 6.35 -3.82 -37.51
N SER A 193 5.12 -4.15 -37.91
CA SER A 193 4.87 -4.83 -39.19
C SER A 193 4.94 -3.90 -40.40
N LYS A 194 4.45 -2.66 -40.27
CA LYS A 194 4.34 -1.72 -41.40
C LYS A 194 5.62 -0.89 -41.60
N TYR A 195 6.34 -0.58 -40.54
CA TYR A 195 7.57 0.23 -40.56
C TYR A 195 8.73 -0.50 -39.87
N PRO A 196 9.15 -1.66 -40.41
CA PRO A 196 10.20 -2.45 -39.78
C PRO A 196 11.53 -1.68 -39.74
N GLY A 197 12.21 -1.77 -38.59
CA GLY A 197 13.52 -1.13 -38.39
C GLY A 197 13.80 -0.84 -36.91
N ALA A 198 15.01 -0.35 -36.64
CA ALA A 198 15.52 -0.17 -35.28
C ALA A 198 14.62 0.67 -34.36
N PHE A 199 13.92 1.66 -34.92
CA PHE A 199 12.94 2.46 -34.18
C PHE A 199 11.76 1.60 -33.69
N ALA A 200 11.11 0.87 -34.60
CA ALA A 200 9.96 0.04 -34.26
C ALA A 200 10.35 -1.12 -33.33
N ASP A 201 11.53 -1.70 -33.53
CA ASP A 201 12.08 -2.73 -32.64
C ASP A 201 12.30 -2.17 -31.22
N ALA A 202 12.82 -0.95 -31.09
CA ALA A 202 13.02 -0.30 -29.79
C ALA A 202 11.68 0.05 -29.10
N VAL A 203 10.69 0.52 -29.86
CA VAL A 203 9.33 0.76 -29.34
C VAL A 203 8.71 -0.54 -28.83
N LYS A 204 8.80 -1.60 -29.63
CA LYS A 204 8.25 -2.92 -29.27
C LYS A 204 8.97 -3.52 -28.05
N ALA A 205 10.30 -3.44 -28.00
CA ALA A 205 11.07 -3.92 -26.86
C ALA A 205 10.69 -3.21 -25.55
N ASP A 206 10.60 -1.87 -25.56
CA ASP A 206 10.18 -1.11 -24.38
C ASP A 206 8.74 -1.44 -23.98
N PHE A 207 7.85 -1.65 -24.96
CA PHE A 207 6.46 -2.06 -24.72
C PHE A 207 6.39 -3.43 -24.06
N ASP A 208 7.10 -4.42 -24.60
CA ASP A 208 7.14 -5.78 -24.09
C ASP A 208 7.74 -5.82 -22.67
N ASP A 209 8.78 -5.01 -22.40
CA ASP A 209 9.37 -4.84 -21.06
C ASP A 209 8.37 -4.22 -20.07
N ALA A 210 7.63 -3.18 -20.48
CA ALA A 210 6.61 -2.55 -19.65
C ALA A 210 5.45 -3.52 -19.34
N VAL A 211 5.02 -4.30 -20.33
CA VAL A 211 4.00 -5.35 -20.17
C VAL A 211 4.50 -6.43 -19.20
N ALA A 212 5.75 -6.89 -19.33
CA ALA A 212 6.33 -7.88 -18.44
C ALA A 212 6.42 -7.36 -17.00
N ALA A 213 6.82 -6.10 -16.81
CA ALA A 213 6.88 -5.46 -15.50
C ALA A 213 5.50 -5.36 -14.84
N MET A 214 4.45 -4.99 -15.59
CA MET A 214 3.09 -4.88 -15.05
C MET A 214 2.40 -6.23 -14.84
N ARG A 215 2.74 -7.26 -15.63
CA ARG A 215 2.25 -8.62 -15.41
C ARG A 215 2.75 -9.21 -14.10
N GLY A 216 3.96 -8.81 -13.68
CA GLY A 216 4.58 -9.25 -12.44
C GLY A 216 5.09 -10.70 -12.47
N ALA A 217 6.06 -10.97 -11.59
CA ALA A 217 6.65 -12.30 -11.44
C ALA A 217 5.59 -13.33 -11.03
N ARG A 218 5.65 -14.52 -11.61
CA ARG A 218 4.81 -15.66 -11.24
C ARG A 218 5.38 -16.34 -10.00
N PHE A 219 4.49 -16.77 -9.11
CA PHE A 219 4.82 -17.48 -7.88
C PHE A 219 4.09 -18.82 -7.83
N GLU A 220 4.75 -19.80 -7.23
CA GLU A 220 4.13 -21.05 -6.80
C GLU A 220 3.90 -20.94 -5.29
N LEU A 221 2.63 -20.99 -4.88
CA LEU A 221 2.22 -21.03 -3.49
C LEU A 221 1.79 -22.45 -3.14
N THR A 222 2.40 -23.01 -2.12
CA THR A 222 2.09 -24.33 -1.58
C THR A 222 0.90 -24.27 -0.61
N ASP A 223 0.34 -25.43 -0.26
CA ASP A 223 -0.66 -25.50 0.82
C ASP A 223 -0.12 -24.94 2.15
N ALA A 224 1.18 -25.08 2.41
CA ALA A 224 1.82 -24.53 3.61
C ALA A 224 1.83 -22.99 3.61
N ASP A 225 2.07 -22.36 2.45
CA ASP A 225 2.05 -20.90 2.32
C ASP A 225 0.66 -20.31 2.60
N LEU A 226 -0.39 -21.09 2.31
CA LEU A 226 -1.80 -20.73 2.44
C LEU A 226 -2.46 -21.29 3.71
N ALA A 227 -1.76 -22.09 4.51
CA ALA A 227 -2.30 -22.76 5.69
C ALA A 227 -2.90 -21.76 6.70
N TYR A 228 -2.33 -20.55 6.79
CA TYR A 228 -2.82 -19.50 7.67
C TYR A 228 -4.27 -19.08 7.36
N ARG A 229 -4.71 -19.18 6.09
CA ARG A 229 -6.08 -18.84 5.71
C ARG A 229 -7.08 -19.86 6.26
N ARG A 230 -6.76 -21.16 6.18
CA ARG A 230 -7.56 -22.22 6.79
C ARG A 230 -7.58 -22.08 8.31
N ALA A 231 -6.43 -21.79 8.92
CA ALA A 231 -6.32 -21.55 10.36
C ALA A 231 -7.11 -20.31 10.82
N ASP A 232 -7.23 -19.26 9.99
CA ASP A 232 -8.08 -18.11 10.26
C ASP A 232 -9.58 -18.48 10.19
N GLU A 233 -9.98 -19.29 9.19
CA GLU A 233 -11.37 -19.81 9.09
C GLU A 233 -11.76 -20.67 10.30
N GLU A 234 -10.88 -21.61 10.69
CA GLU A 234 -11.05 -22.46 11.88
C GLU A 234 -11.19 -21.61 13.15
N ARG A 235 -10.31 -20.61 13.33
CA ARG A 235 -10.37 -19.69 14.48
C ARG A 235 -11.67 -18.90 14.52
N ILE A 236 -12.15 -18.41 13.38
CA ILE A 236 -13.44 -17.70 13.31
C ILE A 236 -14.57 -18.65 13.77
N ALA A 237 -14.57 -19.90 13.30
CA ALA A 237 -15.57 -20.88 13.69
C ALA A 237 -15.50 -21.25 15.18
N GLU A 238 -14.31 -21.44 15.74
CA GLU A 238 -14.09 -21.72 17.16
C GLU A 238 -14.62 -20.59 18.05
N VAL A 239 -14.29 -19.33 17.72
CA VAL A 239 -14.76 -18.17 18.48
C VAL A 239 -16.27 -18.00 18.34
N ALA A 240 -16.84 -18.20 17.14
CA ALA A 240 -18.29 -18.15 16.95
C ALA A 240 -19.01 -19.25 17.75
N CYS A 241 -18.46 -20.46 17.83
CA CYS A 241 -19.00 -21.54 18.66
C CYS A 241 -18.97 -21.17 20.16
N ALA A 242 -17.85 -20.62 20.63
CA ALA A 242 -17.72 -20.13 22.00
C ALA A 242 -18.71 -18.98 22.29
N ALA A 243 -18.89 -18.06 21.34
CA ALA A 243 -19.85 -16.98 21.43
C ALA A 243 -21.29 -17.49 21.53
N HIS A 244 -21.67 -18.45 20.69
CA HIS A 244 -23.00 -19.05 20.75
C HIS A 244 -23.25 -19.77 22.09
N GLY A 245 -22.28 -20.56 22.56
CA GLY A 245 -22.36 -21.23 23.86
C GLY A 245 -22.52 -20.25 25.03
N ALA A 246 -21.72 -19.16 25.03
CA ALA A 246 -21.81 -18.10 26.03
C ALA A 246 -23.16 -17.38 25.97
N TRP A 247 -23.66 -17.08 24.77
CA TRP A 247 -24.95 -16.44 24.57
C TRP A 247 -26.11 -17.28 25.11
N GLN A 248 -26.13 -18.58 24.81
CA GLN A 248 -27.15 -19.49 25.36
C GLN A 248 -27.07 -19.58 26.89
N ALA A 249 -25.87 -19.57 27.46
CA ALA A 249 -25.70 -19.55 28.91
C ALA A 249 -26.24 -18.26 29.55
N VAL A 250 -26.02 -17.11 28.91
CA VAL A 250 -26.58 -15.81 29.34
C VAL A 250 -28.10 -15.83 29.30
N LEU A 251 -28.69 -16.26 28.18
CA LEU A 251 -30.14 -16.36 28.03
C LEU A 251 -30.76 -17.33 29.06
N GLY A 252 -30.11 -18.47 29.29
CA GLY A 252 -30.52 -19.45 30.31
C GLY A 252 -30.56 -18.87 31.72
N ARG A 253 -29.59 -18.02 32.09
CA ARG A 253 -29.57 -17.32 33.40
C ARG A 253 -30.69 -16.28 33.54
N GLN A 254 -31.16 -15.71 32.43
CA GLN A 254 -32.13 -14.60 32.43
C GLN A 254 -33.55 -15.03 32.04
N ALA A 255 -33.77 -16.31 31.72
CA ALA A 255 -35.06 -16.82 31.23
C ALA A 255 -36.25 -16.46 32.14
N GLY A 256 -36.08 -16.50 33.46
CA GLY A 256 -37.14 -16.14 34.43
C GLY A 256 -37.42 -14.64 34.58
N ARG A 257 -36.56 -13.78 34.02
CA ARG A 257 -36.67 -12.30 34.07
C ARG A 257 -36.97 -11.68 32.71
N LEU A 258 -36.92 -12.47 31.65
CA LEU A 258 -37.12 -12.02 30.29
C LEU A 258 -38.57 -11.61 30.05
N ILE A 259 -38.77 -10.52 29.33
CA ILE A 259 -40.07 -10.09 28.79
C ILE A 259 -40.29 -10.89 27.50
N GLN A 260 -41.35 -11.71 27.46
CA GLN A 260 -41.73 -12.48 26.28
C GLN A 260 -43.24 -12.36 26.02
N PRO A 261 -43.67 -11.89 24.83
CA PRO A 261 -42.84 -11.37 23.72
C PRO A 261 -42.23 -9.98 24.04
N ALA A 262 -41.13 -9.61 23.37
CA ALA A 262 -40.49 -8.29 23.53
C ALA A 262 -41.35 -7.14 22.97
N PHE A 263 -42.13 -7.43 21.92
CA PHE A 263 -43.05 -6.52 21.27
C PHE A 263 -44.49 -7.07 21.28
N PRO A 264 -45.52 -6.20 21.36
CA PRO A 264 -45.42 -4.74 21.50
C PRO A 264 -44.84 -4.33 22.86
N ALA A 265 -44.01 -3.29 22.85
CA ALA A 265 -43.41 -2.70 24.03
C ALA A 265 -44.46 -1.95 24.85
N GLU A 266 -44.30 -1.96 26.17
CA GLU A 266 -45.20 -1.23 27.07
C GLU A 266 -45.13 0.28 26.80
N HIS A 267 -46.27 0.96 26.71
CA HIS A 267 -46.29 2.38 26.40
C HIS A 267 -45.66 3.18 27.56
N PRO A 268 -44.61 4.00 27.32
CA PRO A 268 -43.81 4.60 28.40
C PRO A 268 -44.56 5.62 29.28
N VAL A 269 -45.61 6.25 28.74
CA VAL A 269 -46.45 7.23 29.47
C VAL A 269 -47.79 6.67 29.97
N HIS A 270 -48.50 5.89 29.13
CA HIS A 270 -49.86 5.43 29.40
C HIS A 270 -49.95 3.95 29.81
N GLY A 271 -48.82 3.23 29.78
CA GLY A 271 -48.74 1.81 30.09
C GLY A 271 -48.38 1.50 31.54
N ARG A 272 -48.35 0.21 31.87
CA ARG A 272 -47.95 -0.33 33.18
C ARG A 272 -46.44 -0.53 33.28
N ARG A 273 -45.71 0.58 33.22
CA ARG A 273 -44.23 0.59 33.21
C ARG A 273 -43.61 -0.18 34.38
N ASP A 274 -44.21 -0.11 35.56
CA ASP A 274 -43.71 -0.80 36.76
C ASP A 274 -43.70 -2.34 36.63
N GLU A 275 -44.48 -2.92 35.71
CA GLU A 275 -44.49 -4.36 35.43
C GLU A 275 -43.31 -4.82 34.56
N VAL A 276 -42.65 -3.87 33.86
CA VAL A 276 -41.53 -4.15 32.93
C VAL A 276 -40.19 -3.61 33.40
N VAL A 277 -40.17 -2.59 34.27
CA VAL A 277 -38.92 -2.01 34.81
C VAL A 277 -38.12 -3.07 35.57
N GLY A 278 -36.80 -3.09 35.33
CA GLY A 278 -35.88 -4.05 35.93
C GLY A 278 -35.91 -5.45 35.32
N ARG A 279 -36.89 -5.75 34.45
CA ARG A 279 -36.91 -6.97 33.65
C ARG A 279 -36.00 -6.83 32.43
N SER A 280 -35.59 -7.97 31.89
CA SER A 280 -34.74 -8.02 30.70
C SER A 280 -35.60 -8.12 29.44
N VAL A 281 -35.17 -7.50 28.35
CA VAL A 281 -35.74 -7.62 27.02
C VAL A 281 -34.66 -8.09 26.05
N LEU A 282 -35.04 -8.97 25.14
CA LEU A 282 -34.20 -9.43 24.04
C LEU A 282 -34.57 -8.64 22.78
N LEU A 283 -33.63 -7.88 22.25
CA LEU A 283 -33.77 -7.07 21.04
C LEU A 283 -32.95 -7.73 19.93
N GLU A 284 -33.63 -8.41 19.02
CA GLU A 284 -32.97 -9.25 18.01
C GLU A 284 -32.72 -8.50 16.70
N ARG A 285 -31.62 -8.86 16.03
CA ARG A 285 -31.34 -8.53 14.61
C ARG A 285 -31.36 -7.03 14.28
N MET A 286 -30.83 -6.20 15.17
CA MET A 286 -30.71 -4.76 14.92
C MET A 286 -29.54 -4.50 13.97
N GLY A 287 -29.77 -3.78 12.88
CA GLY A 287 -28.73 -3.36 11.95
C GLY A 287 -28.25 -1.93 12.20
N THR A 288 -27.40 -1.45 11.30
CA THR A 288 -26.88 -0.07 11.34
C THR A 288 -27.95 1.00 11.12
N ARG A 289 -29.10 0.66 10.53
CA ARG A 289 -30.23 1.60 10.35
C ARG A 289 -30.92 1.96 11.66
N GLN A 290 -30.72 1.15 12.70
CA GLN A 290 -31.25 1.39 14.04
C GLN A 290 -30.32 2.32 14.86
N TRP A 291 -29.14 2.70 14.33
CA TRP A 291 -28.36 3.79 14.90
C TRP A 291 -29.01 5.12 14.56
N VAL A 292 -29.38 5.86 15.59
CA VAL A 292 -29.93 7.21 15.47
C VAL A 292 -29.08 8.19 16.25
N SER A 293 -28.96 9.41 15.73
CA SER A 293 -28.26 10.49 16.42
C SER A 293 -29.25 11.60 16.75
N GLU A 294 -29.23 12.04 18.01
CA GLU A 294 -29.97 13.20 18.47
C GLU A 294 -28.99 14.16 19.14
N VAL A 295 -28.84 15.37 18.60
CA VAL A 295 -27.96 16.42 19.15
C VAL A 295 -26.52 15.90 19.42
N ASN A 296 -25.93 15.24 18.42
CA ASN A 296 -24.61 14.58 18.49
C ASN A 296 -24.48 13.44 19.52
N HIS A 297 -25.57 12.98 20.12
CA HIS A 297 -25.61 11.83 21.03
C HIS A 297 -26.15 10.61 20.29
N GLY A 298 -25.48 9.45 20.42
CA GLY A 298 -25.84 8.22 19.71
C GLY A 298 -26.79 7.30 20.49
N TYR A 299 -27.81 6.75 19.82
CA TYR A 299 -28.71 5.75 20.38
C TYR A 299 -28.94 4.58 19.42
N PHE A 300 -29.21 3.41 19.98
CA PHE A 300 -29.88 2.31 19.27
C PHE A 300 -31.39 2.39 19.51
N ALA A 301 -32.18 2.44 18.45
CA ALA A 301 -33.64 2.45 18.49
C ALA A 301 -34.21 1.14 17.93
N ALA A 302 -34.82 0.34 18.81
CA ALA A 302 -35.45 -0.93 18.45
C ALA A 302 -36.99 -0.81 18.50
N GLY A 303 -37.67 -1.27 17.44
CA GLY A 303 -39.12 -1.30 17.35
C GLY A 303 -39.68 -0.45 16.20
N SER A 304 -40.95 -0.07 16.34
CA SER A 304 -41.70 0.69 15.35
C SER A 304 -42.86 1.45 15.99
N ASP A 305 -43.54 2.33 15.26
CA ASP A 305 -44.69 3.08 15.79
C ASP A 305 -45.85 2.18 16.21
N SER A 306 -46.03 1.03 15.55
CA SER A 306 -47.05 0.04 15.89
C SER A 306 -46.64 -0.88 17.02
N GLU A 307 -45.34 -1.09 17.22
CA GLU A 307 -44.81 -2.03 18.21
C GLU A 307 -44.30 -1.32 19.48
N GLY A 308 -44.18 0.00 19.49
CA GLY A 308 -43.47 0.73 20.53
C GLY A 308 -41.95 0.66 20.35
N TRP A 309 -41.23 1.45 21.16
CA TRP A 309 -39.79 1.66 21.02
C TRP A 309 -39.02 1.32 22.30
N TYR A 310 -37.85 0.70 22.15
CA TYR A 310 -36.78 0.63 23.15
C TYR A 310 -35.59 1.46 22.68
N PHE A 311 -34.97 2.20 23.61
CA PHE A 311 -33.82 3.06 23.33
C PHE A 311 -32.64 2.70 24.22
N LEU A 312 -31.52 2.33 23.59
CA LEU A 312 -30.24 2.11 24.24
C LEU A 312 -29.30 3.28 23.97
N ASP A 313 -28.75 3.86 25.02
CA ASP A 313 -27.73 4.91 24.93
C ASP A 313 -26.37 4.29 24.54
N MET A 314 -25.80 4.73 23.42
CA MET A 314 -24.52 4.23 22.90
C MET A 314 -23.30 4.81 23.62
N GLU A 315 -23.49 5.85 24.43
CA GLU A 315 -22.46 6.41 25.28
C GLU A 315 -22.46 5.79 26.68
N SER A 316 -23.45 4.94 26.99
CA SER A 316 -23.50 4.20 28.25
C SER A 316 -22.26 3.31 28.44
N PRO A 317 -21.79 3.08 29.69
CA PRO A 317 -20.63 2.23 29.95
C PRO A 317 -20.75 0.83 29.34
N GLY A 318 -21.94 0.23 29.37
CA GLY A 318 -22.20 -1.08 28.76
C GLY A 318 -21.99 -1.07 27.24
N ALA A 319 -22.51 -0.06 26.54
CA ALA A 319 -22.33 0.09 25.10
C ALA A 319 -20.86 0.37 24.73
N GLN A 320 -20.15 1.20 25.50
CA GLN A 320 -18.72 1.44 25.29
C GLN A 320 -17.89 0.15 25.43
N ARG A 321 -18.17 -0.67 26.45
CA ARG A 321 -17.53 -1.98 26.65
C ARG A 321 -17.80 -2.93 25.49
N MET A 322 -19.04 -2.99 25.00
CA MET A 322 -19.40 -3.76 23.81
C MET A 322 -18.60 -3.33 22.58
N LEU A 323 -18.53 -2.02 22.29
CA LEU A 323 -17.76 -1.49 21.16
C LEU A 323 -16.25 -1.71 21.30
N MET A 324 -15.72 -1.70 22.53
CA MET A 324 -14.33 -2.09 22.79
C MET A 324 -14.10 -3.58 22.53
N ALA A 325 -15.02 -4.45 22.93
CA ALA A 325 -14.94 -5.89 22.62
C ALA A 325 -15.03 -6.14 21.11
N LEU A 326 -15.89 -5.43 20.39
CA LEU A 326 -15.97 -5.47 18.93
C LEU A 326 -14.65 -5.11 18.26
N ARG A 327 -14.01 -4.01 18.68
CA ARG A 327 -12.68 -3.62 18.17
C ARG A 327 -11.62 -4.68 18.45
N ARG A 328 -11.61 -5.27 19.66
CA ARG A 328 -10.66 -6.35 20.00
C ARG A 328 -10.92 -7.62 19.18
N TYR A 329 -12.19 -7.97 18.93
CA TYR A 329 -12.55 -9.08 18.05
C TYR A 329 -12.06 -8.82 16.62
N GLN A 330 -12.27 -7.62 16.07
CA GLN A 330 -11.81 -7.25 14.73
C GLN A 330 -10.28 -7.37 14.60
N ARG A 331 -9.55 -7.06 15.68
CA ARG A 331 -8.10 -7.18 15.76
C ARG A 331 -7.60 -8.62 15.85
N LEU A 332 -8.22 -9.45 16.68
CA LEU A 332 -7.73 -10.79 17.03
C LEU A 332 -8.30 -11.92 16.16
N VAL A 333 -9.50 -11.73 15.61
CA VAL A 333 -10.27 -12.79 14.93
C VAL A 333 -10.49 -12.42 13.47
N SER A 334 -11.41 -11.48 13.21
CA SER A 334 -11.81 -11.12 11.85
C SER A 334 -12.33 -9.69 11.80
N ASN A 335 -11.80 -8.92 10.86
CA ASN A 335 -12.24 -7.55 10.60
C ASN A 335 -13.54 -7.47 9.75
N ARG A 336 -14.10 -8.60 9.31
CA ARG A 336 -15.31 -8.66 8.46
C ARG A 336 -16.56 -9.16 9.18
N ILE A 337 -16.65 -8.94 10.49
CA ILE A 337 -17.85 -9.30 11.25
C ILE A 337 -19.08 -8.55 10.73
N ARG A 338 -20.19 -9.26 10.58
CA ARG A 338 -21.49 -8.65 10.24
C ARG A 338 -21.98 -7.88 11.47
N GLU A 339 -22.17 -6.58 11.32
CA GLU A 339 -22.73 -5.71 12.36
C GLU A 339 -24.26 -5.83 12.45
N GLU A 340 -24.72 -7.03 12.78
CA GLU A 340 -26.09 -7.33 13.19
C GLU A 340 -26.07 -7.61 14.69
N TYR A 341 -26.80 -6.82 15.46
CA TYR A 341 -26.73 -6.77 16.91
C TYR A 341 -27.97 -7.44 17.51
N THR A 342 -27.73 -8.44 18.36
CA THR A 342 -28.74 -9.04 19.23
C THR A 342 -28.39 -8.67 20.66
N LEU A 343 -29.23 -7.85 21.29
CA LEU A 343 -28.93 -7.23 22.57
C LEU A 343 -29.86 -7.77 23.65
N LEU A 344 -29.27 -8.15 24.78
CA LEU A 344 -29.99 -8.38 26.01
C LEU A 344 -29.86 -7.12 26.87
N ALA A 345 -30.97 -6.47 27.16
CA ALA A 345 -30.97 -5.20 27.88
C ALA A 345 -32.00 -5.20 29.02
N ARG A 346 -31.71 -4.46 30.09
CA ARG A 346 -32.61 -4.25 31.23
C ARG A 346 -33.41 -2.97 31.04
N VAL A 347 -34.72 -3.03 31.25
CA VAL A 347 -35.58 -1.84 31.16
C VAL A 347 -35.34 -0.92 32.36
N LEU A 348 -35.05 0.35 32.09
CA LEU A 348 -34.82 1.38 33.10
C LEU A 348 -36.15 2.08 33.48
N PRO A 349 -36.21 2.72 34.67
CA PRO A 349 -37.42 3.43 35.11
C PRO A 349 -37.69 4.69 34.28
N GLU A 350 -36.69 5.30 33.66
CA GLU A 350 -36.85 6.51 32.86
C GLU A 350 -37.45 6.22 31.47
N ALA A 351 -38.41 7.04 31.06
CA ALA A 351 -38.88 7.11 29.68
C ALA A 351 -38.06 8.13 28.90
N ARG A 352 -37.86 7.89 27.60
CA ARG A 352 -37.10 8.79 26.73
C ARG A 352 -37.93 9.17 25.50
N VAL A 353 -37.77 10.41 25.06
CA VAL A 353 -38.19 10.88 23.74
C VAL A 353 -36.95 11.08 22.90
N LEU A 354 -36.94 10.50 21.70
CA LEU A 354 -35.95 10.78 20.67
C LEU A 354 -36.63 11.36 19.44
N VAL A 355 -36.06 12.41 18.85
CA VAL A 355 -36.51 12.92 17.56
C VAL A 355 -35.88 12.10 16.43
N MET A 356 -36.69 11.23 15.82
CA MET A 356 -36.29 10.37 14.71
C MET A 356 -37.02 10.80 13.43
N ASN A 357 -36.28 11.13 12.37
CA ASN A 357 -36.84 11.59 11.09
C ASN A 357 -37.81 12.78 11.25
N GLY A 358 -37.50 13.72 12.15
CA GLY A 358 -38.32 14.90 12.43
C GLY A 358 -39.56 14.63 13.28
N VAL A 359 -39.75 13.40 13.80
CA VAL A 359 -40.88 13.01 14.64
C VAL A 359 -40.38 12.57 16.01
N GLY A 360 -40.95 13.15 17.07
CA GLY A 360 -40.68 12.72 18.45
C GLY A 360 -41.29 11.35 18.73
N ARG A 361 -40.46 10.38 19.11
CA ARG A 361 -40.85 9.02 19.45
C ARG A 361 -40.60 8.76 20.93
N TRP A 362 -41.64 8.32 21.62
CA TRP A 362 -41.53 7.87 23.01
C TRP A 362 -41.13 6.39 23.05
N GLY A 363 -40.19 6.06 23.93
CA GLY A 363 -39.74 4.69 24.13
C GLY A 363 -39.22 4.45 25.54
N LEU A 364 -39.08 3.17 25.88
CA LEU A 364 -38.49 2.72 27.12
C LEU A 364 -36.96 2.78 27.03
N GLN A 365 -36.31 3.41 28.00
CA GLN A 365 -34.85 3.39 28.04
C GLN A 365 -34.39 2.03 28.54
N VAL A 366 -33.32 1.50 27.96
CA VAL A 366 -32.73 0.22 28.36
C VAL A 366 -31.24 0.34 28.61
N GLU A 367 -30.73 -0.50 29.50
CA GLU A 367 -29.30 -0.64 29.81
C GLU A 367 -28.79 -1.99 29.31
N LEU A 368 -27.68 -1.99 28.58
CA LEU A 368 -27.13 -3.19 27.98
C LEU A 368 -26.54 -4.13 29.04
N GLN A 369 -26.95 -5.41 29.00
CA GLN A 369 -26.42 -6.46 29.87
C GLN A 369 -25.43 -7.36 29.11
N ALA A 370 -25.79 -7.76 27.90
CA ALA A 370 -24.94 -8.56 27.02
C ALA A 370 -25.30 -8.31 25.56
N ALA A 371 -24.34 -8.56 24.66
CA ALA A 371 -24.52 -8.44 23.23
C ALA A 371 -23.96 -9.66 22.50
N LEU A 372 -24.73 -10.12 21.51
CA LEU A 372 -24.28 -11.01 20.45
C LEU A 372 -24.22 -10.21 19.15
N ILE A 373 -23.06 -10.13 18.51
CA ILE A 373 -22.84 -9.39 17.26
C ILE A 373 -22.48 -10.38 16.17
N GLY A 374 -23.23 -10.34 15.06
CA GLY A 374 -22.97 -11.10 13.85
C GLY A 374 -22.96 -12.62 14.03
N ASP A 375 -23.60 -13.13 15.08
CA ASP A 375 -23.53 -14.53 15.54
C ASP A 375 -22.11 -15.04 15.84
N ALA A 376 -21.14 -14.14 16.00
CA ALA A 376 -19.72 -14.47 16.09
C ALA A 376 -19.03 -13.90 17.34
N LEU A 377 -19.59 -12.86 17.93
CA LEU A 377 -19.02 -12.17 19.08
C LEU A 377 -20.06 -12.08 20.19
N CYS A 378 -19.82 -12.74 21.33
CA CYS A 378 -20.63 -12.60 22.54
C CYS A 378 -19.81 -11.92 23.63
N VAL A 379 -20.37 -10.88 24.25
CA VAL A 379 -19.77 -10.19 25.39
C VAL A 379 -20.83 -9.86 26.43
N GLU A 380 -20.54 -10.20 27.68
CA GLU A 380 -21.28 -9.72 28.84
C GLU A 380 -20.64 -8.40 29.30
N VAL A 381 -21.45 -7.36 29.47
CA VAL A 381 -20.96 -6.00 29.74
C VAL A 381 -21.36 -5.48 31.13
N GLU A 382 -22.13 -6.28 31.89
CA GLU A 382 -22.43 -6.02 33.28
C GLU A 382 -21.15 -6.12 34.14
N GLY A 383 -21.00 -5.21 35.11
CA GLY A 383 -19.88 -5.20 36.06
C GLY A 383 -19.07 -3.90 36.05
N GLU A 384 -17.88 -3.92 36.65
CA GLU A 384 -17.00 -2.76 36.76
C GLU A 384 -15.81 -2.82 35.80
N ASP A 385 -15.46 -4.01 35.29
CA ASP A 385 -14.34 -4.17 34.36
C ASP A 385 -14.54 -3.29 33.12
N PRO A 386 -13.65 -2.33 32.84
CA PRO A 386 -13.75 -1.48 31.65
C PRO A 386 -13.47 -2.25 30.34
N LYS A 387 -12.90 -3.45 30.40
CA LYS A 387 -12.52 -4.26 29.24
C LYS A 387 -12.95 -5.73 29.41
N PRO A 388 -14.26 -6.00 29.59
CA PRO A 388 -14.73 -7.36 29.78
C PRO A 388 -14.36 -8.22 28.57
N PRO A 389 -13.81 -9.43 28.77
CA PRO A 389 -13.39 -10.27 27.67
C PRO A 389 -14.60 -10.77 26.87
N PHE A 390 -14.46 -10.90 25.56
CA PHE A 390 -15.46 -11.62 24.77
C PHE A 390 -15.24 -13.13 24.86
N ALA A 391 -16.29 -13.90 24.59
CA ALA A 391 -16.22 -15.36 24.63
C ALA A 391 -15.15 -15.90 23.67
N GLY A 392 -14.18 -16.66 24.22
CA GLY A 392 -13.05 -17.20 23.45
C GLY A 392 -11.80 -16.29 23.38
N GLU A 393 -11.84 -15.06 23.92
CA GLU A 393 -10.73 -14.10 23.82
C GLU A 393 -9.42 -14.61 24.45
N ALA A 394 -9.49 -15.34 25.57
CA ALA A 394 -8.32 -15.78 26.33
C ALA A 394 -7.35 -16.66 25.51
N VAL A 395 -7.86 -17.51 24.62
CA VAL A 395 -7.05 -18.42 23.77
C VAL A 395 -6.32 -17.66 22.66
N LEU A 396 -6.75 -16.43 22.36
CA LEU A 396 -6.23 -15.60 21.28
C LEU A 396 -5.05 -14.71 21.70
N LEU A 397 -4.85 -14.53 23.02
CA LEU A 397 -3.86 -13.58 23.55
C LEU A 397 -2.45 -14.19 23.73
N ALA A 398 -2.29 -15.49 23.53
CA ALA A 398 -0.97 -16.13 23.58
C ALA A 398 -0.12 -15.72 22.36
N ALA A 399 1.16 -15.40 22.59
CA ALA A 399 2.13 -15.23 21.50
C ALA A 399 2.25 -16.54 20.69
N ARG A 400 2.35 -16.42 19.38
CA ARG A 400 2.31 -17.56 18.44
C ARG A 400 3.52 -17.62 17.53
N SER A 401 4.30 -16.55 17.47
CA SER A 401 5.51 -16.43 16.68
C SER A 401 6.69 -16.13 17.58
N ASP A 402 7.84 -16.74 17.28
CA ASP A 402 9.09 -16.38 17.93
C ASP A 402 9.59 -15.03 17.40
N ALA A 403 10.06 -14.18 18.30
CA ALA A 403 10.76 -12.96 17.90
C ALA A 403 12.06 -13.31 17.17
N PRO A 404 12.44 -12.56 16.12
CA PRO A 404 13.72 -12.79 15.45
C PRO A 404 14.88 -12.58 16.42
N PRO A 405 16.00 -13.32 16.27
CA PRO A 405 17.16 -13.14 17.12
C PRO A 405 17.77 -11.73 16.95
N PRO A 406 18.52 -11.20 17.92
CA PRO A 406 19.04 -9.83 17.87
C PRO A 406 19.94 -9.51 16.68
N ASP A 407 20.60 -10.52 16.11
CA ASP A 407 21.48 -10.44 14.94
C ASP A 407 20.77 -10.76 13.62
N ALA A 408 19.44 -10.90 13.63
CA ALA A 408 18.65 -11.18 12.44
C ALA A 408 18.90 -10.14 11.33
N THR A 409 18.98 -10.62 10.09
CA THR A 409 19.10 -9.74 8.92
C THR A 409 17.82 -8.94 8.71
N PRO A 410 17.87 -7.80 8.00
CA PRO A 410 16.67 -7.01 7.70
C PRO A 410 15.57 -7.82 7.01
N ALA A 411 15.95 -8.74 6.10
CA ALA A 411 15.02 -9.65 5.45
C ALA A 411 14.29 -10.55 6.46
N ARG A 412 15.01 -11.13 7.43
CA ARG A 412 14.41 -11.97 8.47
C ARG A 412 13.44 -11.20 9.37
N VAL A 413 13.71 -9.92 9.65
CA VAL A 413 12.79 -9.06 10.41
C VAL A 413 11.48 -8.82 9.64
N LEU A 414 11.56 -8.53 8.33
CA LEU A 414 10.37 -8.35 7.49
C LEU A 414 9.58 -9.65 7.30
N GLU A 415 10.26 -10.79 7.18
CA GLU A 415 9.61 -12.09 7.13
C GLU A 415 8.92 -12.43 8.45
N ALA A 416 9.53 -12.11 9.59
CA ALA A 416 8.90 -12.23 10.90
C ALA A 416 7.64 -11.35 10.99
N MET A 417 7.67 -10.13 10.44
CA MET A 417 6.50 -9.26 10.36
C MET A 417 5.36 -9.92 9.58
N ILE A 418 5.66 -10.47 8.40
CA ILE A 418 4.67 -11.18 7.56
C ILE A 418 4.11 -12.41 8.30
N ALA A 419 4.97 -13.18 8.97
CA ALA A 419 4.57 -14.35 9.74
C ALA A 419 3.64 -13.98 10.92
N CYS A 420 3.95 -12.91 11.66
CA CYS A 420 3.11 -12.43 12.75
C CYS A 420 1.71 -12.04 12.26
N ILE A 421 1.60 -11.37 11.10
CA ILE A 421 0.33 -10.99 10.50
C ILE A 421 -0.50 -12.24 10.15
N LYS A 422 0.12 -13.24 9.50
CA LYS A 422 -0.51 -14.52 9.18
C LYS A 422 -0.94 -15.29 10.44
N ALA A 423 -0.17 -15.22 11.52
CA ALA A 423 -0.43 -15.92 12.78
C ALA A 423 -1.42 -15.20 13.72
N ALA A 424 -1.83 -13.97 13.40
CA ALA A 424 -2.57 -13.06 14.29
C ALA A 424 -1.80 -12.64 15.56
N ASP A 425 -0.47 -12.62 15.50
CA ASP A 425 0.39 -12.29 16.64
C ASP A 425 0.74 -10.78 16.68
N VAL A 426 -0.22 -9.97 17.13
CA VAL A 426 -0.02 -8.52 17.27
C VAL A 426 1.07 -8.19 18.30
N THR A 427 1.26 -9.02 19.31
CA THR A 427 2.20 -8.78 20.40
C THR A 427 3.63 -8.83 19.88
N THR A 428 4.01 -9.91 19.20
CA THR A 428 5.34 -10.05 18.60
C THR A 428 5.52 -9.02 17.48
N TRP A 429 4.49 -8.78 16.66
CA TRP A 429 4.54 -7.80 15.58
C TRP A 429 4.93 -6.40 16.05
N ARG A 430 4.35 -5.89 17.14
CA ARG A 430 4.70 -4.55 17.67
C ARG A 430 6.17 -4.42 18.01
N THR A 431 6.80 -5.49 18.51
CA THR A 431 8.21 -5.46 18.88
C THR A 431 9.14 -5.27 17.68
N LEU A 432 8.69 -5.55 16.46
CA LEU A 432 9.52 -5.45 15.26
C LEU A 432 9.76 -4.00 14.81
N PHE A 433 8.97 -3.04 15.29
CA PHE A 433 9.03 -1.64 14.88
C PHE A 433 9.98 -0.83 15.77
N ALA A 434 10.55 0.21 15.18
CA ALA A 434 11.35 1.18 15.91
C ALA A 434 10.42 2.06 16.74
N ASP A 435 10.81 2.35 17.99
CA ASP A 435 10.16 3.36 18.82
C ASP A 435 10.89 4.71 18.74
N TRP A 436 11.96 4.81 17.94
CA TRP A 436 12.76 6.00 17.71
C TRP A 436 12.66 6.52 16.28
N LEU A 437 13.15 7.73 16.04
CA LEU A 437 13.36 8.28 14.71
C LEU A 437 14.60 9.17 14.66
N VAL A 438 15.16 9.37 13.47
CA VAL A 438 16.23 10.34 13.21
C VAL A 438 15.63 11.60 12.60
N ARG A 439 15.91 12.76 13.20
CA ARG A 439 15.53 14.10 12.69
C ARG A 439 16.76 14.95 12.47
N ASN A 440 16.66 15.92 11.58
CA ASN A 440 17.67 16.96 11.46
C ASN A 440 17.29 18.15 12.34
N ASN A 441 18.27 18.65 13.08
CA ASN A 441 18.22 19.92 13.78
C ASN A 441 18.20 21.10 12.79
N LEU A 442 17.98 22.31 13.30
CA LEU A 442 17.98 23.54 12.47
C LEU A 442 19.32 23.80 11.78
N ASP A 443 20.42 23.34 12.35
CA ASP A 443 21.77 23.42 11.80
C ASP A 443 22.09 22.27 10.82
N GLY A 444 21.14 21.36 10.58
CA GLY A 444 21.29 20.19 9.72
C GLY A 444 21.92 18.97 10.40
N SER A 445 22.34 19.06 11.67
CA SER A 445 22.89 17.91 12.39
C SER A 445 21.79 16.89 12.71
N PRO A 446 22.03 15.57 12.54
CA PRO A 446 21.03 14.58 12.85
C PRO A 446 20.96 14.27 14.35
N GLN A 447 19.75 14.06 14.86
CA GLN A 447 19.43 13.72 16.25
C GLN A 447 18.51 12.51 16.29
N VAL A 448 18.81 11.56 17.19
CA VAL A 448 17.95 10.41 17.49
C VAL A 448 16.94 10.82 18.56
N CYS A 449 15.65 10.60 18.28
CA CYS A 449 14.58 10.90 19.22
C CYS A 449 13.83 9.60 19.58
N HIS A 450 14.01 9.13 20.81
CA HIS A 450 13.36 7.91 21.33
C HIS A 450 11.90 8.15 21.73
N LEU A 451 11.09 7.08 21.72
CA LEU A 451 9.67 7.06 22.07
C LEU A 451 8.81 8.03 21.25
N MET A 452 9.30 8.38 20.06
CA MET A 452 8.66 9.34 19.14
C MET A 452 7.91 8.63 18.01
N GLN A 453 8.11 7.33 17.85
CA GLN A 453 7.39 6.50 16.90
C GLN A 453 6.60 5.42 17.63
N ASN A 454 5.36 5.21 17.21
CA ASN A 454 4.55 4.09 17.66
C ASN A 454 3.72 3.60 16.49
N ILE A 455 3.90 2.34 16.13
CA ILE A 455 3.01 1.70 15.17
C ILE A 455 1.63 1.51 15.81
N ARG A 456 0.58 1.85 15.07
CA ARG A 456 -0.80 1.72 15.55
C ARG A 456 -1.33 0.32 15.23
N ASP A 457 -2.14 -0.25 16.12
CA ASP A 457 -2.80 -1.53 15.90
C ASP A 457 -3.65 -1.55 14.62
N GLU A 458 -4.21 -0.39 14.24
CA GLU A 458 -4.94 -0.21 12.98
C GLU A 458 -4.12 -0.65 11.75
N GLU A 459 -2.80 -0.48 11.77
CA GLU A 459 -1.94 -0.89 10.65
C GLU A 459 -1.78 -2.42 10.60
N PHE A 460 -1.78 -3.10 11.75
CA PHE A 460 -1.83 -4.57 11.83
C PHE A 460 -3.18 -5.10 11.35
N GLU A 461 -4.27 -4.47 11.78
CA GLU A 461 -5.64 -4.80 11.37
C GLU A 461 -5.85 -4.66 9.86
N ARG A 462 -5.36 -3.55 9.28
CA ARG A 462 -5.35 -3.35 7.81
C ARG A 462 -4.51 -4.40 7.10
N SER A 463 -3.35 -4.75 7.63
CA SER A 463 -2.53 -5.80 7.04
C SER A 463 -3.25 -7.15 7.05
N ARG A 464 -3.87 -7.54 8.18
CA ARG A 464 -4.70 -8.76 8.26
C ARG A 464 -5.88 -8.73 7.29
N ALA A 465 -6.55 -7.59 7.16
CA ALA A 465 -7.63 -7.38 6.19
C ALA A 465 -7.20 -7.69 4.75
N SER A 466 -6.01 -7.21 4.37
CA SER A 466 -5.41 -7.46 3.07
C SER A 466 -5.14 -8.94 2.86
N PHE A 467 -4.52 -9.61 3.84
CA PHE A 467 -4.22 -11.06 3.81
C PHE A 467 -5.46 -11.96 3.83
N GLY A 468 -6.57 -11.51 4.42
CA GLY A 468 -7.88 -12.18 4.33
C GLY A 468 -8.66 -11.85 3.05
N GLY A 469 -8.12 -10.97 2.20
CA GLY A 469 -8.70 -10.57 0.92
C GLY A 469 -7.83 -11.01 -0.25
N ARG A 470 -7.44 -10.02 -1.04
CA ARG A 470 -6.72 -10.19 -2.31
C ARG A 470 -5.25 -10.56 -2.18
N LEU A 471 -4.63 -10.32 -1.00
CA LEU A 471 -3.23 -10.63 -0.75
C LEU A 471 -3.11 -12.08 -0.27
N PHE A 472 -2.61 -12.96 -1.12
CA PHE A 472 -2.46 -14.38 -0.80
C PHE A 472 -1.14 -14.68 -0.10
N ASP A 473 -0.10 -13.90 -0.41
CA ASP A 473 1.20 -14.00 0.24
C ASP A 473 1.96 -12.67 0.08
N ALA A 474 3.04 -12.49 0.85
CA ALA A 474 4.00 -11.42 0.65
C ALA A 474 5.40 -11.98 0.87
N ARG A 475 6.37 -11.54 0.06
CA ARG A 475 7.77 -12.00 0.15
C ARG A 475 8.72 -10.84 0.09
N VAL A 476 9.79 -10.90 0.88
CA VAL A 476 10.89 -9.94 0.77
C VAL A 476 11.55 -10.16 -0.59
N ALA A 477 11.44 -9.16 -1.46
CA ALA A 477 11.97 -9.22 -2.80
C ALA A 477 13.40 -8.71 -2.85
N TRP A 478 13.68 -7.62 -2.10
CA TRP A 478 15.01 -7.03 -2.07
C TRP A 478 15.35 -6.33 -0.77
N VAL A 479 16.63 -6.32 -0.41
CA VAL A 479 17.19 -5.54 0.71
C VAL A 479 18.45 -4.83 0.23
N GLY A 480 18.53 -3.53 0.44
CA GLY A 480 19.67 -2.70 0.06
C GLY A 480 20.88 -2.80 0.99
N ASP A 481 21.90 -2.02 0.67
CA ASP A 481 23.08 -1.88 1.53
C ASP A 481 22.74 -0.96 2.71
N ALA A 482 23.31 -1.26 3.88
CA ALA A 482 23.16 -0.39 5.05
C ALA A 482 23.87 0.94 4.80
N ARG A 483 23.16 2.04 5.01
CA ARG A 483 23.70 3.41 5.00
C ARG A 483 23.72 3.97 6.41
N VAL A 484 24.72 4.79 6.70
CA VAL A 484 24.87 5.45 8.01
C VAL A 484 24.06 6.74 8.00
N LEU A 485 23.05 6.85 8.85
CA LEU A 485 22.29 8.09 9.06
C LEU A 485 22.97 9.01 10.08
N THR A 486 23.55 8.43 11.12
CA THR A 486 24.35 9.13 12.13
C THR A 486 25.60 8.33 12.43
N THR A 487 26.73 9.02 12.57
CA THR A 487 28.05 8.43 12.79
C THR A 487 28.35 8.13 14.26
N GLY A 488 27.57 8.72 15.18
CA GLY A 488 27.80 8.67 16.63
C GLY A 488 28.87 9.65 17.10
N LYS A 489 29.22 10.64 16.27
CA LYS A 489 30.27 11.65 16.55
C LYS A 489 29.75 13.08 16.46
N GLU A 490 28.45 13.24 16.21
CA GLU A 490 27.80 14.54 16.03
C GLU A 490 27.80 15.35 17.32
N TYR A 491 27.66 14.69 18.47
CA TYR A 491 27.74 15.27 19.82
C TYR A 491 28.15 14.19 20.83
N GLU A 492 28.52 14.60 22.04
CA GLU A 492 28.88 13.67 23.12
C GLU A 492 27.68 12.76 23.46
N GLY A 493 27.88 11.44 23.35
CA GLY A 493 26.82 10.44 23.56
C GLY A 493 25.88 10.22 22.36
N ALA A 494 26.21 10.75 21.18
CA ALA A 494 25.43 10.48 19.96
C ALA A 494 25.45 8.99 19.59
N SER A 495 24.27 8.43 19.29
CA SER A 495 24.14 7.07 18.75
C SER A 495 24.52 7.00 17.28
N LYS A 496 25.08 5.88 16.86
CA LYS A 496 25.24 5.50 15.46
C LYS A 496 23.97 4.82 14.96
N VAL A 497 23.34 5.39 13.94
CA VAL A 497 22.15 4.82 13.29
C VAL A 497 22.51 4.38 11.89
N GLU A 498 22.16 3.14 11.59
CA GLU A 498 22.22 2.59 10.24
C GLU A 498 20.81 2.34 9.73
N GLU A 499 20.58 2.58 8.45
CA GLU A 499 19.32 2.36 7.77
C GLU A 499 19.51 1.48 6.53
N VAL A 500 18.51 0.67 6.24
CA VAL A 500 18.43 -0.12 5.01
C VAL A 500 17.05 0.06 4.39
N GLU A 501 17.03 0.16 3.06
CA GLU A 501 15.81 0.10 2.27
C GLU A 501 15.52 -1.35 1.86
N ALA A 502 14.26 -1.72 1.81
CA ALA A 502 13.82 -3.04 1.41
C ALA A 502 12.54 -2.96 0.58
N GLU A 503 12.31 -4.00 -0.20
CA GLU A 503 11.10 -4.19 -0.98
C GLU A 503 10.39 -5.48 -0.61
N ILE A 504 9.08 -5.39 -0.45
CA ILE A 504 8.18 -6.53 -0.33
C ILE A 504 7.36 -6.66 -1.60
N GLN A 505 7.32 -7.87 -2.15
CA GLN A 505 6.44 -8.22 -3.25
C GLN A 505 5.15 -8.84 -2.71
N HIS A 506 4.04 -8.18 -3.01
CA HIS A 506 2.68 -8.64 -2.71
C HIS A 506 2.22 -9.63 -3.76
N ILE A 507 1.68 -10.76 -3.34
CA ILE A 507 1.28 -11.85 -4.22
C ILE A 507 -0.24 -11.96 -4.20
N GLY A 508 -0.85 -11.81 -5.37
CA GLY A 508 -2.28 -11.90 -5.59
C GLY A 508 -2.63 -13.09 -6.47
N ARG A 509 -3.89 -13.48 -6.46
CA ARG A 509 -4.44 -14.51 -7.37
C ARG A 509 -5.11 -13.82 -8.55
N PHE A 510 -4.72 -14.20 -9.75
CA PHE A 510 -5.22 -13.66 -11.01
C PHE A 510 -5.72 -14.78 -11.90
N ASP A 511 -6.67 -14.47 -12.77
CA ASP A 511 -7.10 -15.40 -13.82
C ASP A 511 -6.04 -15.45 -14.91
N GLY A 512 -5.40 -16.60 -15.07
CA GLY A 512 -4.46 -16.88 -16.15
C GLY A 512 -5.10 -17.67 -17.28
N GLU A 513 -4.42 -17.73 -18.43
CA GLU A 513 -4.88 -18.46 -19.62
C GLU A 513 -5.09 -19.96 -19.35
N GLN A 514 -4.35 -20.53 -18.40
CA GLN A 514 -4.39 -21.96 -18.04
C GLN A 514 -5.08 -22.20 -16.68
N GLY A 515 -5.78 -21.19 -16.14
CA GLY A 515 -6.38 -21.23 -14.81
C GLY A 515 -5.78 -20.19 -13.86
N PRO A 516 -6.15 -20.22 -12.56
CA PRO A 516 -5.70 -19.23 -11.60
C PRO A 516 -4.19 -19.30 -11.38
N GLU A 517 -3.52 -18.16 -11.46
CA GLU A 517 -2.09 -18.01 -11.23
C GLU A 517 -1.81 -17.04 -10.09
N TYR A 518 -0.74 -17.27 -9.33
CA TYR A 518 -0.26 -16.32 -8.33
C TYR A 518 0.81 -15.43 -8.94
N ARG A 519 0.62 -14.11 -8.86
CA ARG A 519 1.55 -13.13 -9.41
C ARG A 519 1.82 -12.01 -8.43
N GLY A 520 3.04 -11.50 -8.49
CA GLY A 520 3.41 -10.27 -7.82
C GLY A 520 2.64 -9.09 -8.39
N PHE A 521 2.09 -8.23 -7.53
CA PHE A 521 1.35 -7.05 -7.96
C PHE A 521 1.73 -5.82 -7.12
N MET A 522 1.34 -4.65 -7.62
CA MET A 522 1.39 -3.40 -6.87
C MET A 522 0.04 -2.71 -6.94
N ASP A 523 -0.32 -2.03 -5.87
CA ASP A 523 -1.52 -1.23 -5.78
C ASP A 523 -1.40 -0.18 -4.67
N VAL A 524 -2.24 0.85 -4.73
CA VAL A 524 -2.28 1.96 -3.78
C VAL A 524 -2.63 1.54 -2.34
N THR A 525 -3.24 0.38 -2.16
CA THR A 525 -3.64 -0.11 -0.83
C THR A 525 -2.62 -1.05 -0.19
N VAL A 526 -1.44 -1.26 -0.82
CA VAL A 526 -0.34 -2.04 -0.23
C VAL A 526 1.01 -1.32 -0.29
N ASN A 527 1.78 -1.37 0.79
CA ASN A 527 3.08 -0.72 0.88
C ASN A 527 4.24 -1.64 0.46
N ARG A 528 4.88 -1.31 -0.67
CA ARG A 528 6.00 -2.09 -1.21
C ARG A 528 7.35 -1.75 -0.58
N PHE A 529 7.54 -0.51 -0.15
CA PHE A 529 8.85 0.00 0.26
C PHE A 529 8.95 0.13 1.76
N TRP A 530 10.00 -0.45 2.31
CA TRP A 530 10.21 -0.54 3.74
C TRP A 530 11.58 0.00 4.08
N THR A 531 11.66 0.68 5.21
CA THR A 531 12.91 1.11 5.83
C THR A 531 13.06 0.40 7.16
N LEU A 532 14.26 -0.11 7.42
CA LEU A 532 14.64 -0.63 8.73
C LEU A 532 15.84 0.14 9.23
N GLN A 533 15.88 0.35 10.54
CA GLN A 533 16.96 1.06 11.23
C GLN A 533 17.49 0.21 12.38
N ARG A 534 18.77 0.40 12.72
CA ARG A 534 19.35 -0.12 13.97
C ARG A 534 20.20 0.95 14.63
N ILE A 535 20.25 0.91 15.96
CA ILE A 535 21.04 1.80 16.80
C ILE A 535 22.23 1.02 17.36
N ASP A 536 23.43 1.58 17.26
CA ASP A 536 24.66 1.12 17.92
C ASP A 536 24.96 -0.38 17.70
N GLY A 537 24.66 -0.89 16.51
CA GLY A 537 24.86 -2.29 16.13
C GLY A 537 23.84 -3.27 16.72
N GLY A 538 22.78 -2.77 17.35
CA GLY A 538 21.66 -3.56 17.86
C GLY A 538 20.76 -4.16 16.77
N PRO A 539 19.58 -4.69 17.15
CA PRO A 539 18.68 -5.36 16.22
C PRO A 539 18.10 -4.37 15.20
N TRP A 540 17.87 -4.87 13.98
CA TRP A 540 17.10 -4.14 12.98
C TRP A 540 15.64 -4.02 13.42
N ARG A 541 15.10 -2.82 13.33
CA ARG A 541 13.70 -2.49 13.60
C ARG A 541 13.09 -1.77 12.42
N ILE A 542 11.81 -2.02 12.15
CA ILE A 542 11.07 -1.42 11.04
C ILE A 542 10.76 0.04 11.39
N ALA A 543 11.27 0.98 10.59
CA ALA A 543 11.04 2.42 10.76
C ALA A 543 9.88 2.95 9.89
N THR A 544 9.39 2.13 8.95
CA THR A 544 8.18 2.44 8.18
C THR A 544 6.93 2.15 8.98
N LEU A 545 6.14 3.19 9.30
CA LEU A 545 4.93 3.08 10.11
C LEU A 545 3.65 2.98 9.27
N GLN A 546 3.56 1.96 8.42
CA GLN A 546 2.41 1.74 7.52
C GLN A 546 2.04 0.25 7.48
N SER A 547 0.78 -0.06 7.13
CA SER A 547 0.34 -1.43 6.85
C SER A 547 0.99 -2.02 5.59
N ILE A 548 0.99 -3.36 5.50
CA ILE A 548 1.29 -4.07 4.24
C ILE A 548 0.28 -3.73 3.18
#